data_AF-A0AAW1G8C4-F1
#
_entry.id   AF-A0AAW1G8C4-F1
#
_cell.length_a   1.000
_cell.length_b   1.000
_cell.length_c   1.000
_cell.angle_alpha   90.00
_cell.angle_beta   90.00
_cell.angle_gamma   90.00
#
_symmetry.space_group_name_H-M   'P 1'
#
loop_
_entity.id
_entity.type
_entity.pdbx_description
1 polymer ?
#
loop_
_entity_poly.entity_id
_entity_poly.type
_entity_poly.pdbx_seq_one_letter_code
_entity_poly.pdbx_strand_id
1 'polypeptide(L)'
;MFILYEYDIFWAFLIISSVIPILAFLFSGILAPISKGPEKLSSYESGIEPIGDAWLQFRIRYYMFALVFVVFDVETVFLYPWAMSFDIGRIRIYRSFNFRAYPNCWFSLCMVKRSIGMV
;
A
#
# COMPACT_ATOMS: atom_id res chain seq x y z
N MET A 1 -18.77 -18.43 22.46
CA MET A 1 -19.91 -17.86 21.73
C MET A 1 -19.33 -16.98 20.64
N PHE A 2 -19.41 -17.41 19.37
CA PHE A 2 -18.69 -16.79 18.26
C PHE A 2 -19.31 -15.44 17.85
N ILE A 3 -18.49 -14.39 17.72
CA ILE A 3 -18.80 -13.02 17.30
C ILE A 3 -19.02 -12.91 15.77
N LEU A 4 -19.76 -13.85 15.17
CA LEU A 4 -19.95 -13.86 13.70
C LEU A 4 -20.85 -12.73 13.20
N TYR A 5 -21.78 -12.23 14.03
CA TYR A 5 -22.76 -11.22 13.62
C TYR A 5 -22.14 -9.86 13.28
N GLU A 6 -21.03 -9.49 13.93
CA GLU A 6 -20.30 -8.25 13.60
C GLU A 6 -19.58 -8.36 12.25
N TYR A 7 -19.21 -9.59 11.84
CA TYR A 7 -18.56 -9.84 10.56
C TYR A 7 -19.55 -9.86 9.39
N ASP A 8 -20.81 -10.22 9.65
CA ASP A 8 -21.88 -10.17 8.63
C ASP A 8 -22.08 -8.74 8.08
N ILE A 9 -22.02 -7.73 8.97
CA ILE A 9 -22.11 -6.31 8.58
C ILE A 9 -20.91 -5.90 7.73
N PHE A 10 -19.70 -6.36 8.08
CA PHE A 10 -18.48 -6.10 7.30
C PHE A 10 -18.60 -6.65 5.87
N TRP A 11 -19.06 -7.89 5.71
CA TRP A 11 -19.26 -8.48 4.39
C TRP A 11 -20.34 -7.78 3.58
N ALA A 12 -21.47 -7.44 4.22
CA ALA A 12 -22.53 -6.71 3.56
C ALA A 12 -22.02 -5.35 3.03
N PHE A 13 -21.23 -4.63 3.83
CA PHE A 13 -20.60 -3.37 3.41
C PHE A 13 -19.60 -3.57 2.26
N LEU A 14 -18.76 -4.61 2.32
CA LEU A 14 -17.78 -4.91 1.26
C LEU A 14 -18.49 -5.20 -0.07
N ILE A 15 -19.56 -6.00 -0.04
CA ILE A 15 -20.36 -6.31 -1.24
C ILE A 15 -20.99 -5.04 -1.80
N ILE A 16 -21.68 -4.25 -0.98
CA ILE A 16 -22.35 -3.02 -1.44
C ILE A 16 -21.33 -2.03 -2.03
N SER A 17 -20.21 -1.81 -1.34
CA SER A 17 -19.17 -0.87 -1.79
C SER A 17 -18.45 -1.32 -3.05
N SER A 18 -18.30 -2.62 -3.29
CA SER A 18 -17.74 -3.16 -4.53
C SER A 18 -18.75 -3.14 -5.69
N VAL A 19 -20.04 -3.36 -5.42
CA VAL A 19 -21.09 -3.37 -6.45
C VAL A 19 -21.30 -1.98 -7.06
N ILE A 20 -21.24 -0.90 -6.28
CA ILE A 20 -21.44 0.47 -6.76
C ILE A 20 -20.51 0.85 -7.93
N PRO A 21 -19.16 0.74 -7.83
CA PRO A 21 -18.27 1.07 -8.93
C PRO A 21 -18.45 0.13 -10.12
N ILE A 22 -18.73 -1.16 -9.90
CA ILE A 22 -19.01 -2.11 -10.98
C ILE A 22 -20.24 -1.67 -11.77
N LEU A 23 -21.34 -1.35 -11.08
CA LEU A 23 -22.54 -0.83 -11.73
C LEU A 23 -22.27 0.49 -12.44
N ALA A 24 -21.50 1.41 -11.84
CA ALA A 24 -21.14 2.67 -12.47
C ALA A 24 -20.37 2.46 -13.78
N PHE A 25 -19.40 1.54 -13.82
CA PHE A 25 -18.68 1.18 -15.04
C PHE A 25 -19.59 0.49 -16.08
N LEU A 26 -20.52 -0.38 -15.65
CA LEU A 26 -21.48 -1.04 -16.54
C LEU A 26 -22.44 -0.01 -17.18
N PHE A 27 -23.02 0.88 -16.38
CA PHE A 27 -23.90 1.94 -16.87
C PHE A 27 -23.15 2.89 -17.81
N SER A 28 -21.93 3.29 -17.46
CA SER A 28 -21.07 4.09 -18.34
C SER A 28 -20.79 3.38 -19.66
N GLY A 29 -20.48 2.08 -19.63
CA GLY A 29 -20.22 1.29 -20.85
C GLY A 29 -21.44 1.11 -21.76
N ILE A 30 -22.65 1.07 -21.21
CA ILE A 30 -23.90 0.93 -21.98
C ILE A 30 -24.37 2.28 -22.54
N LEU A 31 -24.31 3.35 -21.74
CA LEU A 31 -24.86 4.66 -22.10
C LEU A 31 -23.88 5.52 -22.91
N ALA A 32 -22.58 5.34 -22.76
CA ALA A 32 -21.59 6.18 -23.44
C ALA A 32 -21.50 5.84 -24.94
N PRO A 33 -21.44 6.85 -25.82
CA PRO A 33 -21.21 6.62 -27.25
C PRO A 33 -19.82 6.02 -27.48
N ILE A 34 -19.78 4.82 -28.03
CA ILE A 34 -18.53 4.10 -28.32
C ILE A 34 -17.99 4.58 -29.69
N SER A 35 -17.04 5.51 -29.66
CA SER A 35 -16.22 5.82 -30.84
C SER A 35 -15.00 4.88 -30.89
N LYS A 36 -14.83 4.18 -32.02
CA LYS A 36 -13.72 3.23 -32.28
C LYS A 36 -12.75 3.76 -33.34
N GLY A 37 -12.41 5.04 -33.28
CA GLY A 37 -11.39 5.62 -34.17
C GLY A 37 -9.98 5.12 -33.84
N PRO A 38 -9.10 4.88 -34.84
CA PRO A 38 -7.72 4.43 -34.60
C PRO A 38 -6.92 5.41 -33.74
N GLU A 39 -7.16 6.72 -33.90
CA GLU A 39 -6.51 7.79 -33.13
C GLU A 39 -6.90 7.78 -31.63
N LYS A 40 -8.11 7.30 -31.30
CA LYS A 40 -8.55 7.18 -29.90
C LYS A 40 -7.90 5.98 -29.20
N LEU A 41 -7.47 4.99 -29.96
CA LEU A 41 -6.83 3.76 -29.46
C LEU A 41 -5.30 3.85 -29.45
N SER A 42 -4.71 4.86 -30.09
CA SER A 42 -3.28 5.14 -30.02
C SER A 42 -2.91 5.84 -28.69
N SER A 43 -1.68 5.60 -28.23
CA SER A 43 -1.10 6.30 -27.08
C SER A 43 -1.09 7.81 -27.32
N TYR A 44 -1.43 8.60 -26.30
CA TYR A 44 -1.41 10.05 -26.38
C TYR A 44 0.04 10.57 -26.37
N GLU A 45 0.48 11.13 -27.49
CA GLU A 45 1.83 11.72 -27.65
C GLU A 45 1.71 13.09 -28.37
N SER A 46 0.81 13.95 -27.87
CA SER A 46 0.56 15.31 -28.40
C SER A 46 0.25 15.41 -29.92
N GLY A 47 -0.26 14.34 -30.53
CA GLY A 47 -0.65 14.29 -31.94
C GLY A 47 0.46 13.81 -32.90
N ILE A 48 1.59 13.34 -32.36
CA ILE A 48 2.69 12.76 -33.14
C ILE A 48 2.70 11.24 -32.91
N GLU A 49 3.13 10.46 -33.89
CA GLU A 49 3.33 9.02 -33.67
C GLU A 49 4.45 8.80 -32.65
N PRO A 50 4.26 7.94 -31.63
CA PRO A 50 5.28 7.70 -30.63
C PRO A 50 6.51 7.07 -31.30
N ILE A 51 7.62 7.80 -31.28
CA ILE A 51 8.89 7.34 -31.84
C ILE A 51 9.73 6.76 -30.72
N GLY A 52 10.06 5.48 -30.85
CA GLY A 52 10.98 4.80 -29.95
C GLY A 52 10.30 3.77 -29.06
N ASP A 53 11.11 3.25 -28.17
CA ASP A 53 10.85 2.05 -27.41
C ASP A 53 10.52 2.50 -25.97
N ALA A 54 9.39 2.05 -25.40
CA ALA A 54 8.91 2.49 -24.08
C ALA A 54 9.73 1.90 -22.90
N TRP A 55 11.04 1.70 -23.10
CA TRP A 55 11.95 1.14 -22.12
C TRP A 55 12.43 2.25 -21.19
N LEU A 56 11.59 2.54 -20.20
CA LEU A 56 11.96 3.43 -19.12
C LEU A 56 12.98 2.74 -18.21
N GLN A 57 14.11 3.40 -17.95
CA GLN A 57 15.06 2.97 -16.93
C GLN A 57 14.45 3.20 -15.53
N PHE A 58 13.71 2.21 -15.04
CA PHE A 58 13.18 2.23 -13.68
C PHE A 58 14.32 2.39 -12.68
N ARG A 59 14.28 3.47 -11.92
CA ARG A 59 15.29 3.77 -10.90
C ARG A 59 15.15 2.76 -9.76
N ILE A 60 16.26 2.21 -9.29
CA ILE A 60 16.31 1.27 -8.15
C ILE A 60 15.66 1.83 -6.87
N ARG A 61 15.51 3.16 -6.77
CA ARG A 61 14.92 3.87 -5.64
C ARG A 61 13.52 3.37 -5.30
N TYR A 62 12.68 3.04 -6.28
CA TYR A 62 11.32 2.54 -6.02
C TYR A 62 11.31 1.19 -5.29
N TYR A 63 12.26 0.31 -5.65
CA TYR A 63 12.44 -0.98 -4.98
C TYR A 63 12.91 -0.81 -3.53
N MET A 64 13.83 0.13 -3.29
CA MET A 64 14.29 0.43 -1.94
C MET A 64 13.15 0.90 -1.03
N PHE A 65 12.26 1.77 -1.53
CA PHE A 65 11.08 2.20 -0.78
C PHE A 65 10.13 1.04 -0.46
N ALA A 66 9.87 0.15 -1.43
CA ALA A 66 9.01 -1.01 -1.21
C ALA A 66 9.58 -1.95 -0.14
N LEU A 67 10.88 -2.23 -0.18
CA LEU A 67 11.54 -3.06 0.83
C LEU A 67 11.46 -2.46 2.23
N VAL A 68 11.74 -1.16 2.38
CA VAL A 68 11.65 -0.48 3.68
C VAL A 68 10.21 -0.49 4.20
N PHE A 69 9.22 -0.29 3.33
CA PHE A 69 7.80 -0.35 3.70
C PHE A 69 7.42 -1.74 4.22
N VAL A 70 7.81 -2.82 3.53
CA VAL A 70 7.49 -4.19 3.95
C VAL A 70 8.14 -4.54 5.30
N VAL A 71 9.39 -4.15 5.50
CA VAL A 71 10.08 -4.38 6.78
C VAL A 71 9.37 -3.62 7.91
N PHE A 72 9.02 -2.36 7.68
CA PHE A 72 8.31 -1.56 8.68
C PHE A 72 6.89 -2.09 8.98
N ASP A 73 6.17 -2.55 7.97
CA ASP A 73 4.83 -3.15 8.15
C ASP A 73 4.89 -4.37 9.08
N VAL A 74 5.84 -5.28 8.82
CA VAL A 74 6.10 -6.44 9.68
C VAL A 74 6.48 -6.03 11.11
N GLU A 75 7.29 -4.99 11.29
CA GLU A 75 7.62 -4.46 12.61
C GLU A 75 6.37 -3.97 13.36
N THR A 76 5.44 -3.28 12.68
CA THR A 76 4.21 -2.78 13.32
C THR A 76 3.26 -3.90 13.74
N VAL A 77 3.19 -5.00 12.99
CA VAL A 77 2.41 -6.20 13.38
C VAL A 77 2.90 -6.76 14.72
N PHE A 78 4.22 -6.75 14.97
CA PHE A 78 4.76 -7.17 16.27
C PHE A 78 4.54 -6.15 17.40
N LEU A 79 4.41 -4.86 17.07
CA LEU A 79 4.07 -3.82 18.04
C LEU A 79 2.60 -3.87 18.48
N TYR A 80 1.70 -4.42 17.67
CA TYR A 80 0.25 -4.42 17.95
C TYR A 80 -0.15 -5.22 19.20
N PRO A 81 0.28 -6.48 19.42
CA PRO A 81 -0.02 -7.22 20.65
C PRO A 81 0.57 -6.57 21.89
N TRP A 82 1.76 -5.96 21.76
CA TRP A 82 2.36 -5.19 22.84
C TRP A 82 1.47 -3.98 23.19
N ALA A 83 1.03 -3.22 22.18
CA ALA A 83 0.21 -2.04 22.36
C ALA A 83 -1.18 -2.34 22.97
N MET A 84 -1.70 -3.54 22.76
CA MET A 84 -2.95 -4.00 23.37
C MET A 84 -2.79 -4.47 24.82
N SER A 85 -1.56 -4.65 25.32
CA SER A 85 -1.28 -5.29 26.63
C SER A 85 -0.80 -4.34 27.73
N PHE A 86 -1.02 -3.03 27.60
CA PHE A 86 -0.47 -2.02 28.50
C PHE A 86 -0.99 -2.03 29.95
N ASP A 87 -2.02 -2.82 30.26
CA ASP A 87 -2.68 -2.78 31.59
C ASP A 87 -1.92 -3.48 32.72
N ILE A 88 -0.76 -4.13 32.49
CA ILE A 88 -0.13 -4.97 33.52
C ILE A 88 1.39 -4.70 33.66
N GLY A 89 1.69 -3.66 34.45
CA GLY A 89 2.87 -3.59 35.34
C GLY A 89 4.19 -3.01 34.79
N ARG A 90 4.89 -2.25 35.66
CA ARG A 90 6.21 -1.61 35.44
C ARG A 90 7.33 -2.54 34.94
N ILE A 91 7.22 -3.84 35.16
CA ILE A 91 8.25 -4.85 34.81
C ILE A 91 8.30 -5.10 33.27
N ARG A 92 7.19 -4.88 32.55
CA ARG A 92 7.11 -5.14 31.10
C ARG A 92 7.69 -4.00 30.25
N ILE A 93 7.73 -2.79 30.79
CA ILE A 93 8.26 -1.57 30.12
C ILE A 93 9.75 -1.73 29.78
N TYR A 94 10.54 -2.36 30.66
CA TYR A 94 11.98 -2.57 30.45
C TYR A 94 12.29 -3.57 29.32
N ARG A 95 11.47 -4.62 29.15
CA ARG A 95 11.63 -5.56 28.02
C ARG A 95 11.16 -4.95 26.69
N SER A 96 10.24 -3.99 26.76
CA SER A 96 9.71 -3.23 25.63
C SER A 96 10.75 -2.26 25.04
N PHE A 97 11.65 -1.73 25.86
CA PHE A 97 12.71 -0.82 25.42
C PHE A 97 13.74 -1.50 24.52
N ASN A 98 14.04 -2.79 24.75
CA ASN A 98 14.98 -3.54 23.90
C ASN A 98 14.38 -3.89 22.52
N PHE A 99 13.09 -4.25 22.46
CA PHE A 99 12.42 -4.53 21.18
C PHE A 99 12.20 -3.25 20.36
N ARG A 100 11.94 -2.10 21.01
CA ARG A 100 11.83 -0.81 20.31
C ARG A 100 13.18 -0.26 19.88
N ALA A 101 14.25 -0.51 20.64
CA ALA A 101 15.60 -0.06 20.28
C ALA A 101 16.09 -0.68 18.96
N TYR A 102 15.69 -1.92 18.61
CA TYR A 102 16.12 -2.58 17.38
C TYR A 102 15.64 -1.90 16.08
N PRO A 103 14.33 -1.65 15.88
CA PRO A 103 13.80 -0.90 14.73
C PRO A 103 14.32 0.54 14.68
N ASN A 104 14.40 1.23 15.83
CA ASN A 104 14.80 2.63 15.88
C ASN A 104 16.29 2.80 15.53
N CYS A 105 17.15 1.93 16.06
CA CYS A 105 18.56 1.90 15.72
C CYS A 105 18.79 1.39 14.29
N TRP A 106 17.98 0.44 13.80
CA TRP A 106 18.02 0.00 12.40
C TRP A 106 17.60 1.10 11.44
N PHE A 107 16.51 1.83 11.72
CA PHE A 107 16.06 2.98 10.93
C PHE A 107 17.11 4.09 10.95
N SER A 108 17.67 4.39 12.11
CA SER A 108 18.78 5.35 12.23
C SER A 108 20.02 4.87 11.47
N LEU A 109 20.38 3.58 11.51
CA LEU A 109 21.49 3.00 10.73
C LEU A 109 21.20 2.99 9.22
N CYS A 110 19.98 2.75 8.79
CA CYS A 110 19.59 2.73 7.38
C CYS A 110 19.49 4.15 6.79
N MET A 111 19.22 5.15 7.64
CA MET A 111 19.23 6.58 7.29
C MET A 111 20.64 7.20 7.38
N VAL A 112 21.48 6.74 8.33
CA VAL A 112 22.86 7.25 8.55
C VAL A 112 23.88 6.57 7.65
N LYS A 113 23.79 5.25 7.42
CA LYS A 113 24.42 4.68 6.22
C LYS A 113 23.60 5.22 5.07
N ARG A 114 24.21 6.05 4.24
CA ARG A 114 23.71 6.56 2.96
C ARG A 114 23.42 5.45 1.92
N SER A 115 23.00 4.28 2.38
CA SER A 115 22.60 3.11 1.60
C SER A 115 21.24 3.37 0.96
N ILE A 116 20.34 4.08 1.65
CA ILE A 116 19.14 4.67 1.05
C ILE A 116 19.55 6.02 0.47
N GLY A 117 20.07 6.03 -0.77
CA GLY A 117 20.47 7.24 -1.49
C GLY A 117 19.27 8.13 -1.82
N MET A 118 18.74 8.83 -0.80
CA MET A 118 17.71 9.86 -0.94
C MET A 118 18.28 11.28 -1.15
N VAL A 119 19.61 11.46 -1.20
CA VAL A 119 20.35 12.54 -1.91
C VAL A 119 21.74 12.07 -2.30
#